data_AF-A0A7C6EXF8-F1
#
_entry.id   AF-A0A7C6EXF8-F1
#
_cell.length_a   1.000
_cell.length_b   1.000
_cell.length_c   1.000
_cell.angle_alpha   90.00
_cell.angle_beta   90.00
_cell.angle_gamma   90.00
#
_symmetry.space_group_name_H-M   'P 1'
#
loop_
_entity.id
_entity.type
_entity.pdbx_description
1 polymer ?
#
loop_
_entity_poly.entity_id
_entity_poly.type
_entity_poly.pdbx_seq_one_letter_code
_entity_poly.pdbx_strand_id
1 'polypeptide(L)'
;MDKQKQNFFERHPGITLFLFVLFLIVCIDFISGWLLIKPSYQDFRTEHYFYHHGLRPNQKSFGRWSFEIYPFCTSSLGFRDSLPRKVPKKSNLHRILILGDSHSEGVDVSFRNSFAGILASKAPGYSAEVLNASAVSYSPKIYWLKLKYLLEKEKLHVDEVFILIDISDIQNELVYERFNPVRFNDLMNGWIHFKNFLKRNSFLFHSLSAIHQESGKKRFYSMIHFPGTETGGKRISETMSADLYYSLFTHFDDNVLLANPRFHGVGDWLYEPDFHELAIKGIRLGQDNILKIKQLCDRYHIQLTISIHPWQSQIRKRQAFDEYSALWKDFAFRNHIRFVNIYPLFINEENPEIVINKYYIRDDNHFNEFGHELVARFLEPLVFANCRKHE
;
A
#
# COMPACT_ATOMS: atom_id res chain seq x y z
N MET A 1 -38.70 54.83 19.85
CA MET A 1 -38.84 53.89 18.71
C MET A 1 -37.45 53.49 18.27
N ASP A 2 -37.03 52.30 18.65
CA ASP A 2 -35.74 51.72 18.27
C ASP A 2 -35.64 51.66 16.75
N LYS A 3 -34.67 52.37 16.18
CA LYS A 3 -34.14 52.01 14.86
C LYS A 3 -33.42 50.68 15.06
N GLN A 4 -34.14 49.56 14.91
CA GLN A 4 -33.52 48.26 14.74
C GLN A 4 -32.44 48.41 13.67
N LYS A 5 -31.18 48.22 14.07
CA LYS A 5 -30.06 48.27 13.13
C LYS A 5 -30.33 47.17 12.10
N GLN A 6 -30.78 47.57 10.91
CA GLN A 6 -30.94 46.65 9.78
C GLN A 6 -29.68 45.81 9.64
N ASN A 7 -29.85 44.51 9.47
CA ASN A 7 -28.77 43.55 9.29
C ASN A 7 -27.98 43.90 8.01
N PHE A 8 -26.68 43.56 7.95
CA PHE A 8 -25.84 43.67 6.75
C PHE A 8 -26.57 43.14 5.49
N PHE A 9 -27.28 42.02 5.60
CA PHE A 9 -28.02 41.42 4.49
C PHE A 9 -29.21 42.26 3.99
N GLU A 10 -29.86 43.01 4.88
CA GLU A 10 -30.97 43.91 4.54
C GLU A 10 -30.46 45.22 3.92
N ARG A 11 -29.27 45.67 4.35
CA ARG A 11 -28.64 46.89 3.82
C ARG A 11 -28.03 46.70 2.43
N HIS A 12 -27.70 45.47 2.05
CA HIS A 12 -27.04 45.14 0.79
C HIS A 12 -27.76 44.03 0.02
N PRO A 13 -29.01 44.26 -0.46
CA PRO A 13 -29.83 43.21 -1.07
C PRO A 13 -29.19 42.57 -2.31
N GLY A 14 -28.42 43.32 -3.10
CA GLY A 14 -27.69 42.77 -4.24
C GLY A 14 -26.58 41.79 -3.84
N ILE A 15 -25.81 42.12 -2.79
CA ILE A 15 -24.77 41.23 -2.23
C ILE A 15 -25.44 40.00 -1.61
N THR A 16 -26.54 40.20 -0.89
CA THR A 16 -27.33 39.10 -0.30
C THR A 16 -27.85 38.14 -1.36
N LEU A 17 -28.44 38.65 -2.44
CA LEU A 17 -28.92 37.82 -3.55
C LEU A 17 -27.77 37.07 -4.21
N PHE A 18 -26.63 37.73 -4.47
CA PHE A 18 -25.44 37.09 -5.02
C PHE A 18 -24.93 35.96 -4.13
N LEU A 19 -24.77 36.19 -2.83
CA LEU A 19 -24.32 35.17 -1.87
C LEU A 19 -25.31 34.01 -1.76
N PHE A 20 -26.61 34.29 -1.81
CA PHE A 20 -27.66 33.27 -1.81
C PHE A 20 -27.60 32.38 -3.07
N VAL A 21 -27.48 32.99 -4.25
CA VAL A 21 -27.32 32.25 -5.52
C VAL A 21 -26.05 31.41 -5.51
N LEU A 22 -24.92 31.97 -5.04
CA LEU A 22 -23.66 31.24 -4.91
C LEU A 22 -23.82 30.04 -3.97
N PHE A 23 -24.49 30.22 -2.82
CA PHE A 23 -24.79 29.14 -1.90
C PHE A 23 -25.65 28.05 -2.55
N LEU A 24 -26.69 28.41 -3.30
CA LEU A 24 -27.52 27.44 -4.04
C LEU A 24 -26.70 26.66 -5.07
N ILE A 25 -25.81 27.31 -5.81
CA ILE A 25 -24.92 26.64 -6.77
C ILE A 25 -24.03 25.62 -6.07
N VAL A 26 -23.42 25.98 -4.94
CA VAL A 26 -22.61 25.04 -4.14
C VAL A 26 -23.46 23.88 -3.62
N CYS A 27 -24.66 24.13 -3.10
CA CYS A 27 -25.56 23.07 -2.64
C CYS A 27 -25.94 22.11 -3.78
N ILE A 28 -26.29 22.64 -4.95
CA ILE A 28 -26.61 21.83 -6.13
C ILE A 28 -25.40 20.99 -6.54
N ASP A 29 -24.20 21.57 -6.60
CA ASP A 29 -22.98 20.85 -6.95
C ASP A 29 -22.69 19.65 -6.03
N PHE A 30 -22.86 19.82 -4.72
CA PHE A 30 -22.67 18.74 -3.75
C PHE A 30 -23.78 17.69 -3.78
N ILE A 31 -25.04 18.09 -4.00
CA ILE A 31 -26.15 17.17 -4.19
C ILE A 31 -25.96 16.36 -5.48
N SER A 32 -25.56 17.01 -6.58
CA SER A 32 -25.18 16.35 -7.82
C SER A 32 -24.01 15.39 -7.62
N GLY A 33 -23.01 15.78 -6.82
CA GLY A 33 -21.89 14.91 -6.50
C GLY A 33 -22.34 13.64 -5.79
N TRP A 34 -23.19 13.78 -4.76
CA TRP A 34 -23.76 12.64 -4.04
C TRP A 34 -24.59 11.70 -4.92
N LEU A 35 -25.35 12.23 -5.88
CA LEU A 35 -26.20 11.44 -6.78
C LEU A 35 -25.45 10.80 -7.96
N LEU A 36 -24.46 11.49 -8.51
CA LEU A 36 -23.86 11.13 -9.81
C LEU A 36 -22.46 10.52 -9.70
N ILE A 37 -21.70 10.80 -8.63
CA ILE A 37 -20.36 10.22 -8.45
C ILE A 37 -20.49 8.78 -7.97
N LYS A 38 -20.05 7.83 -8.80
CA LYS A 38 -20.05 6.41 -8.45
C LYS A 38 -18.91 6.10 -7.46
N PRO A 39 -19.17 5.32 -6.39
CA PRO A 39 -18.11 4.84 -5.51
C PRO A 39 -17.06 4.03 -6.27
N SER A 40 -15.79 4.28 -6.00
CA SER A 40 -14.68 3.49 -6.54
C SER A 40 -14.21 2.45 -5.54
N TYR A 41 -13.83 1.26 -6.02
CA TYR A 41 -13.16 0.22 -5.22
C TYR A 41 -11.71 0.60 -4.83
N GLN A 42 -11.28 1.84 -5.08
CA GLN A 42 -9.99 2.41 -4.69
C GLN A 42 -10.13 3.64 -3.77
N ASP A 43 -11.36 4.04 -3.41
CA ASP A 43 -11.64 5.28 -2.64
C ASP A 43 -11.00 5.32 -1.26
N PHE A 44 -10.59 4.17 -0.73
CA PHE A 44 -9.91 4.05 0.55
C PHE A 44 -8.41 4.40 0.45
N ARG A 45 -7.85 4.53 -0.75
CA ARG A 45 -6.46 4.97 -0.98
C ARG A 45 -6.34 6.49 -0.95
N THR A 46 -5.16 6.99 -0.62
CA THR A 46 -4.85 8.44 -0.61
C THR A 46 -3.38 8.69 -0.90
N GLU A 47 -3.08 9.82 -1.53
CA GLU A 47 -1.74 10.39 -1.52
C GLU A 47 -1.31 10.72 -0.08
N HIS A 48 -0.01 10.66 0.18
CA HIS A 48 0.58 11.12 1.42
C HIS A 48 1.90 11.84 1.15
N TYR A 49 1.96 13.11 1.53
CA TYR A 49 3.07 14.01 1.21
C TYR A 49 4.46 13.53 1.70
N PHE A 50 4.51 12.75 2.78
CA PHE A 50 5.76 12.32 3.39
C PHE A 50 6.25 10.95 2.91
N TYR A 51 5.33 10.05 2.53
CA TYR A 51 5.68 8.67 2.20
C TYR A 51 4.98 8.22 0.91
N HIS A 52 4.74 9.17 0.00
CA HIS A 52 4.09 9.02 -1.30
C HIS A 52 2.58 8.76 -1.23
N HIS A 53 2.15 7.69 -0.59
CA HIS A 53 0.75 7.26 -0.60
C HIS A 53 0.43 6.32 0.56
N GLY A 54 -0.84 6.09 0.85
CA GLY A 54 -1.29 5.14 1.86
C GLY A 54 -2.79 4.95 1.85
N LEU A 55 -3.33 4.51 2.98
CA LEU A 55 -4.76 4.28 3.15
C LEU A 55 -5.35 5.38 4.04
N ARG A 56 -6.59 5.77 3.72
CA ARG A 56 -7.31 6.77 4.50
C ARG A 56 -7.69 6.20 5.87
N PRO A 57 -7.72 7.02 6.93
CA PRO A 57 -8.14 6.56 8.25
C PRO A 57 -9.65 6.30 8.33
N ASN A 58 -10.05 5.38 9.20
CA ASN A 58 -11.45 5.08 9.55
C ASN A 58 -12.36 4.77 8.35
N GLN A 59 -11.85 4.04 7.34
CA GLN A 59 -12.66 3.66 6.19
C GLN A 59 -13.39 2.35 6.45
N LYS A 60 -14.64 2.28 5.99
CA LYS A 60 -15.40 1.05 5.78
C LYS A 60 -15.87 1.06 4.33
N SER A 61 -15.28 0.21 3.51
CA SER A 61 -15.46 0.19 2.06
C SER A 61 -15.35 -1.24 1.53
N PHE A 62 -15.29 -1.36 0.20
CA PHE A 62 -14.98 -2.59 -0.50
C PHE A 62 -13.78 -2.34 -1.40
N GLY A 63 -12.88 -3.32 -1.42
CA GLY A 63 -11.80 -3.40 -2.40
C GLY A 63 -12.16 -4.40 -3.47
N ARG A 64 -11.47 -4.27 -4.60
CA ARG A 64 -11.43 -5.28 -5.65
C ARG A 64 -9.98 -5.37 -6.12
N TRP A 65 -9.54 -6.53 -6.57
CA TRP A 65 -8.22 -6.67 -7.20
C TRP A 65 -8.36 -7.49 -8.47
N SER A 66 -8.79 -8.74 -8.32
CA SER A 66 -9.14 -9.61 -9.45
C SER A 66 -10.66 -9.56 -9.70
N PHE A 67 -11.29 -10.73 -9.81
CA PHE A 67 -12.73 -10.88 -9.91
C PHE A 67 -13.44 -10.70 -8.55
N GLU A 68 -12.72 -10.81 -7.44
CA GLU A 68 -13.30 -10.76 -6.09
C GLU A 68 -13.50 -9.34 -5.58
N ILE A 69 -14.62 -9.16 -4.87
CA ILE A 69 -14.91 -7.94 -4.11
C ILE A 69 -14.85 -8.31 -2.63
N TYR A 70 -13.97 -7.66 -1.88
CA TYR A 70 -13.70 -8.02 -0.49
C TYR A 70 -13.88 -6.81 0.43
N PRO A 71 -14.31 -7.02 1.69
CA PRO A 71 -14.48 -5.93 2.64
C PRO A 71 -13.15 -5.24 2.92
N PHE A 72 -13.14 -3.90 2.86
CA PHE A 72 -11.97 -3.09 3.11
C PHE A 72 -12.17 -2.12 4.29
N CYS A 73 -11.55 -2.40 5.43
CA CYS A 73 -11.56 -1.52 6.59
C CYS A 73 -10.16 -0.99 6.93
N THR A 74 -10.12 0.22 7.50
CA THR A 74 -8.91 0.82 8.05
C THR A 74 -9.15 1.44 9.42
N SER A 75 -8.12 1.38 10.25
CA SER A 75 -8.11 2.00 11.57
C SER A 75 -7.93 3.52 11.52
N SER A 76 -7.94 4.19 12.67
CA SER A 76 -7.72 5.64 12.77
C SER A 76 -6.34 6.11 12.33
N LEU A 77 -5.37 5.20 12.18
CA LEU A 77 -4.03 5.51 11.66
C LEU A 77 -3.91 5.23 10.15
N GLY A 78 -5.00 4.85 9.47
CA GLY A 78 -4.94 4.43 8.07
C GLY A 78 -4.23 3.09 7.87
N PHE A 79 -4.31 2.21 8.86
CA PHE A 79 -3.78 0.84 8.79
C PHE A 79 -4.89 -0.12 8.40
N ARG A 80 -4.56 -1.15 7.64
CA ARG A 80 -5.50 -2.23 7.30
C ARG A 80 -5.97 -2.90 8.59
N ASP A 81 -7.29 -3.08 8.74
CA ASP A 81 -7.87 -3.69 9.95
C ASP A 81 -9.19 -4.42 9.63
N SER A 82 -9.70 -5.16 10.62
CA SER A 82 -10.96 -5.91 10.57
C SER A 82 -12.19 -5.00 10.66
N LEU A 83 -12.05 -3.81 11.26
CA LEU A 83 -13.08 -2.79 11.41
C LEU A 83 -12.46 -1.39 11.64
N PRO A 84 -13.20 -0.30 11.35
CA PRO A 84 -12.76 1.03 11.72
C PRO A 84 -12.71 1.19 13.24
N ARG A 85 -11.50 1.37 13.79
CA ARG A 85 -11.29 1.58 15.23
C ARG A 85 -10.23 2.62 15.50
N LYS A 86 -10.32 3.26 16.66
CA LYS A 86 -9.26 4.13 17.18
C LYS A 86 -8.09 3.28 17.67
N VAL A 87 -6.89 3.55 17.17
CA VAL A 87 -5.64 2.95 17.65
C VAL A 87 -4.92 3.96 18.53
N PRO A 88 -4.77 3.69 19.84
CA PRO A 88 -4.01 4.54 20.73
C PRO A 88 -2.53 4.62 20.32
N LYS A 89 -1.95 5.82 20.37
CA LYS A 89 -0.52 6.04 20.05
C LYS A 89 0.40 5.31 21.02
N LYS A 90 0.00 5.19 22.29
CA LYS A 90 0.69 4.42 23.34
C LYS A 90 -0.12 3.18 23.71
N SER A 91 0.55 2.11 24.10
CA SER A 91 -0.07 0.86 24.53
C SER A 91 0.81 0.20 25.57
N ASN A 92 0.20 -0.60 26.46
CA ASN A 92 0.92 -1.48 27.38
C ASN A 92 1.12 -2.89 26.79
N LEU A 93 0.52 -3.16 25.61
CA LEU A 93 0.71 -4.40 24.86
C LEU A 93 2.01 -4.32 24.06
N HIS A 94 2.64 -5.48 23.85
CA HIS A 94 3.77 -5.61 22.94
C HIS A 94 3.28 -5.43 21.50
N ARG A 95 3.70 -4.37 20.82
CA ARG A 95 3.17 -3.99 19.52
C ARG A 95 4.10 -4.35 18.38
N ILE A 96 3.59 -5.22 17.51
CA ILE A 96 4.25 -5.64 16.28
C ILE A 96 3.64 -4.87 15.11
N LEU A 97 4.47 -4.10 14.41
CA LEU A 97 4.10 -3.36 13.21
C LEU A 97 4.50 -4.16 11.97
N ILE A 98 3.54 -4.58 11.17
CA ILE A 98 3.78 -5.19 9.86
C ILE A 98 3.88 -4.06 8.82
N LEU A 99 4.97 -4.09 8.05
CA LEU A 99 5.17 -3.28 6.86
C LEU A 99 5.40 -4.21 5.67
N GLY A 100 4.98 -3.75 4.50
CA GLY A 100 5.07 -4.52 3.26
C GLY A 100 4.20 -3.87 2.19
N ASP A 101 4.09 -4.58 1.09
CA ASP A 101 3.40 -4.15 -0.12
C ASP A 101 1.96 -4.72 -0.19
N SER A 102 1.52 -5.13 -1.38
CA SER A 102 0.23 -5.75 -1.66
C SER A 102 0.05 -7.14 -1.02
N HIS A 103 1.09 -7.97 -0.87
CA HIS A 103 0.98 -9.26 -0.17
C HIS A 103 0.70 -9.02 1.31
N SER A 104 1.30 -8.01 1.91
CA SER A 104 1.05 -7.68 3.31
C SER A 104 -0.24 -6.89 3.52
N GLU A 105 -0.66 -6.06 2.56
CA GLU A 105 -1.99 -5.44 2.58
C GLU A 105 -3.11 -6.50 2.54
N GLY A 106 -2.84 -7.63 1.87
CA GLY A 106 -3.78 -8.73 1.66
C GLY A 106 -4.78 -8.40 0.55
N VAL A 107 -4.30 -8.01 -0.62
CA VAL A 107 -5.18 -7.73 -1.77
C VAL A 107 -5.98 -8.97 -2.16
N ASP A 108 -7.21 -8.73 -2.64
CA ASP A 108 -8.20 -9.77 -2.97
C ASP A 108 -8.70 -10.64 -1.79
N VAL A 109 -8.23 -10.38 -0.57
CA VAL A 109 -8.58 -11.15 0.63
C VAL A 109 -9.11 -10.25 1.74
N SER A 110 -10.11 -10.74 2.48
CA SER A 110 -10.60 -10.02 3.65
C SER A 110 -9.49 -9.88 4.70
N PHE A 111 -9.44 -8.78 5.47
CA PHE A 111 -8.36 -8.63 6.47
C PHE A 111 -8.29 -9.83 7.42
N ARG A 112 -9.44 -10.38 7.84
CA ARG A 112 -9.51 -11.53 8.75
C ARG A 112 -8.84 -12.79 8.19
N ASN A 113 -8.82 -12.94 6.88
CA ASN A 113 -8.25 -14.10 6.18
C ASN A 113 -6.82 -13.81 5.67
N SER A 114 -6.38 -12.54 5.69
CA SER A 114 -4.98 -12.20 5.44
C SER A 114 -4.08 -12.67 6.57
N PHE A 115 -2.79 -12.96 6.28
CA PHE A 115 -1.88 -13.44 7.33
C PHE A 115 -1.76 -12.44 8.48
N ALA A 116 -1.75 -11.14 8.17
CA ALA A 116 -1.66 -10.08 9.16
C ALA A 116 -2.90 -10.04 10.07
N GLY A 117 -4.10 -10.27 9.53
CA GLY A 117 -5.32 -10.31 10.34
C GLY A 117 -5.48 -11.61 11.12
N ILE A 118 -5.02 -12.74 10.58
CA ILE A 118 -4.95 -14.01 11.32
C ILE A 118 -4.01 -13.82 12.53
N LEU A 119 -2.81 -13.27 12.34
CA LEU A 119 -1.89 -12.95 13.43
C LEU A 119 -2.52 -11.95 14.42
N ALA A 120 -3.17 -10.88 13.93
CA ALA A 120 -3.84 -9.90 14.79
C ALA A 120 -4.96 -10.51 15.65
N SER A 121 -5.68 -11.51 15.14
CA SER A 121 -6.71 -12.22 15.91
C SER A 121 -6.14 -13.10 17.03
N LYS A 122 -4.89 -13.57 16.87
CA LYS A 122 -4.19 -14.40 17.87
C LYS A 122 -3.41 -13.57 18.89
N ALA A 123 -3.00 -12.35 18.52
CA ALA A 123 -2.20 -11.45 19.34
C ALA A 123 -2.72 -11.22 20.78
N PRO A 124 -4.05 -11.17 21.05
CA PRO A 124 -4.56 -11.06 22.42
C PRO A 124 -4.12 -12.21 23.33
N GLY A 125 -3.91 -13.42 22.80
CA GLY A 125 -3.38 -14.56 23.56
C GLY A 125 -1.90 -14.42 23.97
N TYR A 126 -1.21 -13.40 23.46
CA TYR A 126 0.22 -13.13 23.68
C TYR A 126 0.47 -11.76 24.35
N SER A 127 -0.52 -11.13 24.99
CA SER A 127 -0.38 -9.76 25.52
C SER A 127 0.16 -8.78 24.45
N ALA A 128 -0.20 -9.01 23.19
CA ALA A 128 0.35 -8.32 22.04
C ALA A 128 -0.73 -7.64 21.18
N GLU A 129 -0.31 -6.67 20.35
CA GLU A 129 -1.13 -6.05 19.31
C GLU A 129 -0.37 -6.10 17.98
N VAL A 130 -0.99 -6.65 16.94
CA VAL A 130 -0.44 -6.62 15.57
C VAL A 130 -1.12 -5.49 14.79
N LEU A 131 -0.33 -4.60 14.20
CA LEU A 131 -0.80 -3.49 13.36
C LEU A 131 -0.29 -3.66 11.93
N ASN A 132 -1.19 -3.67 10.95
CA ASN A 132 -0.82 -3.80 9.54
C ASN A 132 -0.77 -2.44 8.84
N ALA A 133 0.43 -1.88 8.73
CA ALA A 133 0.70 -0.59 8.08
C ALA A 133 1.14 -0.75 6.61
N SER A 134 0.92 -1.91 6.00
CA SER A 134 1.26 -2.19 4.61
C SER A 134 0.32 -1.49 3.63
N ALA A 135 0.80 -1.23 2.42
CA ALA A 135 -0.04 -0.83 1.31
C ALA A 135 0.57 -1.25 -0.03
N VAL A 136 -0.27 -1.49 -1.04
CA VAL A 136 0.15 -1.86 -2.41
C VAL A 136 1.28 -0.96 -2.91
N SER A 137 2.29 -1.57 -3.55
CA SER A 137 3.45 -0.89 -4.14
C SER A 137 4.26 -0.05 -3.17
N TYR A 138 4.23 -0.37 -1.88
CA TYR A 138 5.33 0.06 -1.03
C TYR A 138 6.61 -0.70 -1.38
N SER A 139 7.74 -0.13 -1.00
CA SER A 139 9.08 -0.70 -1.12
C SER A 139 9.91 -0.21 0.07
N PRO A 140 11.15 -0.68 0.29
CA PRO A 140 12.00 -0.25 1.40
C PRO A 140 12.09 1.25 1.63
N LYS A 141 12.10 2.07 0.57
CA LYS A 141 12.04 3.53 0.68
C LYS A 141 10.76 4.00 1.36
N ILE A 142 9.61 3.47 0.97
CA ILE A 142 8.33 3.84 1.56
C ILE A 142 8.15 3.21 2.95
N TYR A 143 8.63 1.98 3.18
CA TYR A 143 8.71 1.37 4.52
C TYR A 143 9.46 2.28 5.49
N TRP A 144 10.64 2.78 5.07
CA TRP A 144 11.46 3.70 5.84
C TRP A 144 10.73 5.01 6.16
N LEU A 145 10.19 5.68 5.14
CA LEU A 145 9.53 6.97 5.32
C LEU A 145 8.27 6.84 6.17
N LYS A 146 7.50 5.76 5.99
CA LYS A 146 6.31 5.51 6.81
C LYS A 146 6.68 5.22 8.25
N LEU A 147 7.66 4.35 8.52
CA LEU A 147 8.13 4.09 9.88
C LEU A 147 8.63 5.38 10.54
N LYS A 148 9.44 6.17 9.84
CA LYS A 148 9.91 7.48 10.33
C LYS A 148 8.75 8.39 10.70
N TYR A 149 7.75 8.52 9.83
CA TYR A 149 6.55 9.31 10.10
C TYR A 149 5.80 8.82 11.35
N LEU A 150 5.62 7.51 11.49
CA LEU A 150 4.91 6.92 12.62
C LEU A 150 5.62 7.14 13.96
N LEU A 151 6.94 6.96 14.00
CA LEU A 151 7.74 7.12 15.22
C LEU A 151 7.96 8.59 15.57
N GLU A 152 8.33 9.43 14.59
CA GLU A 152 8.75 10.81 14.84
C GLU A 152 7.60 11.80 14.86
N LYS A 153 6.61 11.67 13.96
CA LYS A 153 5.46 12.58 13.88
C LYS A 153 4.26 12.05 14.66
N GLU A 154 3.85 10.81 14.42
CA GLU A 154 2.69 10.26 15.13
C GLU A 154 2.98 9.85 16.56
N LYS A 155 4.27 9.66 16.92
CA LYS A 155 4.72 9.20 18.24
C LYS A 155 4.14 7.84 18.63
N LEU A 156 3.90 6.99 17.62
CA LEU A 156 3.40 5.63 17.79
C LEU A 156 4.44 4.80 18.56
N HIS A 157 4.04 4.20 19.68
CA HIS A 157 4.81 3.15 20.35
C HIS A 157 4.83 1.92 19.45
N VAL A 158 5.98 1.29 19.25
CA VAL A 158 6.16 0.04 18.48
C VAL A 158 7.32 -0.70 19.15
N ASP A 159 7.19 -2.01 19.34
CA ASP A 159 8.20 -2.85 19.97
C ASP A 159 8.96 -3.69 18.93
N GLU A 160 8.25 -4.12 17.88
CA GLU A 160 8.83 -4.87 16.76
C GLU A 160 8.31 -4.37 15.41
N VAL A 161 9.17 -4.39 14.41
CA VAL A 161 8.83 -4.17 13.00
C VAL A 161 9.13 -5.44 12.23
N PHE A 162 8.11 -5.95 11.53
CA PHE A 162 8.22 -7.10 10.64
C PHE A 162 7.95 -6.64 9.20
N ILE A 163 8.94 -6.78 8.32
CA ILE A 163 8.85 -6.33 6.93
C ILE A 163 8.81 -7.54 5.99
N LEU A 164 7.74 -7.69 5.22
CA LEU A 164 7.73 -8.61 4.07
C LEU A 164 8.24 -7.84 2.85
N ILE A 165 9.43 -8.20 2.39
CA ILE A 165 10.05 -7.66 1.18
C ILE A 165 9.57 -8.49 -0.01
N ASP A 166 8.96 -7.81 -0.98
CA ASP A 166 8.47 -8.42 -2.20
C ASP A 166 9.47 -8.24 -3.34
N ILE A 167 9.51 -9.17 -4.30
CA ILE A 167 10.43 -9.06 -5.45
C ILE A 167 10.10 -7.85 -6.34
N SER A 168 8.85 -7.38 -6.36
CA SER A 168 8.47 -6.13 -7.04
C SER A 168 9.04 -4.88 -6.38
N ASP A 169 9.52 -4.96 -5.13
CA ASP A 169 10.19 -3.84 -4.46
C ASP A 169 11.40 -3.36 -5.26
N ILE A 170 12.04 -4.25 -6.05
CA ILE A 170 13.14 -3.91 -6.95
C ILE A 170 12.73 -2.81 -7.93
N GLN A 171 11.57 -2.96 -8.58
CA GLN A 171 11.05 -1.98 -9.53
C GLN A 171 10.58 -0.72 -8.78
N ASN A 172 9.86 -0.90 -7.67
CA ASN A 172 9.33 0.22 -6.89
C ASN A 172 10.46 1.11 -6.31
N GLU A 173 11.60 0.54 -5.92
CA GLU A 173 12.76 1.31 -5.46
C GLU A 173 13.32 2.23 -6.55
N LEU A 174 13.33 1.78 -7.80
CA LEU A 174 13.74 2.59 -8.95
C LEU A 174 12.74 3.71 -9.21
N VAL A 175 11.44 3.41 -9.14
CA VAL A 175 10.36 4.38 -9.33
C VAL A 175 10.42 5.46 -8.27
N TYR A 176 10.64 5.07 -7.01
CA TYR A 176 10.69 6.01 -5.90
C TYR A 176 12.07 6.62 -5.70
N GLU A 177 13.10 6.28 -6.48
CA GLU A 177 14.49 6.75 -6.29
C GLU A 177 14.55 8.28 -6.12
N ARG A 178 13.80 9.03 -6.94
CA ARG A 178 13.74 10.49 -6.93
C ARG A 178 12.74 11.10 -5.95
N PHE A 179 11.84 10.29 -5.37
CA PHE A 179 10.87 10.78 -4.40
C PHE A 179 11.57 11.28 -3.14
N ASN A 180 11.37 12.53 -2.76
CA ASN A 180 11.92 13.09 -1.54
C ASN A 180 10.80 13.61 -0.64
N PRO A 181 10.73 13.18 0.63
CA PRO A 181 9.71 13.66 1.54
C PRO A 181 9.88 15.16 1.77
N VAL A 182 8.78 15.90 1.76
CA VAL A 182 8.79 17.27 2.29
C VAL A 182 8.90 17.20 3.82
N ARG A 183 9.42 18.25 4.47
CA ARG A 183 9.39 18.36 5.94
C ARG A 183 7.97 18.16 6.47
N PHE A 184 7.84 17.69 7.72
CA PHE A 184 6.52 17.53 8.36
C PHE A 184 5.68 18.81 8.23
N ASN A 185 4.53 18.70 7.58
CA ASN A 185 3.72 19.85 7.18
C ASN A 185 2.23 19.52 7.31
N ASP A 186 1.62 19.96 8.40
CA ASP A 186 0.21 19.70 8.69
C ASP A 186 -0.74 20.46 7.75
N LEU A 187 -0.32 21.61 7.20
CA LEU A 187 -1.11 22.36 6.21
C LEU A 187 -1.21 21.59 4.90
N MET A 188 -0.12 20.98 4.44
CA MET A 188 -0.12 20.17 3.23
C MET A 188 -0.98 18.92 3.39
N ASN A 189 -0.95 18.29 4.57
CA ASN A 189 -1.89 17.24 4.95
C ASN A 189 -3.35 17.70 4.84
N GLY A 190 -3.69 18.83 5.47
CA GLY A 190 -5.03 19.40 5.42
C GLY A 190 -5.49 19.70 3.99
N TRP A 191 -4.59 20.21 3.15
CA TRP A 191 -4.87 20.49 1.75
C TRP A 191 -5.16 19.23 0.93
N ILE A 192 -4.36 18.16 1.11
CA ILE A 192 -4.60 16.86 0.45
C ILE A 192 -5.97 16.32 0.86
N HIS A 193 -6.30 16.35 2.15
CA HIS A 193 -7.60 15.90 2.64
C HIS A 193 -8.76 16.73 2.07
N PHE A 194 -8.60 18.05 1.98
CA PHE A 194 -9.61 18.95 1.42
C PHE A 194 -9.81 18.71 -0.09
N LYS A 195 -8.72 18.60 -0.86
CA LYS A 195 -8.76 18.24 -2.29
C LYS A 195 -9.46 16.90 -2.51
N ASN A 196 -9.16 15.90 -1.70
CA ASN A 196 -9.80 14.58 -1.76
C ASN A 196 -11.28 14.63 -1.37
N PHE A 197 -11.64 15.49 -0.41
CA PHE A 197 -13.04 15.74 -0.07
C PHE A 197 -13.80 16.35 -1.25
N LEU A 198 -13.27 17.39 -1.89
CA LEU A 198 -13.89 17.99 -3.07
C LEU A 198 -14.02 16.98 -4.22
N LYS A 199 -12.95 16.22 -4.54
CA LYS A 199 -12.96 15.21 -5.61
C LYS A 199 -14.04 14.13 -5.45
N ARG A 200 -14.50 13.87 -4.22
CA ARG A 200 -15.50 12.84 -3.92
C ARG A 200 -16.91 13.38 -3.74
N ASN A 201 -17.07 14.66 -3.39
CA ASN A 201 -18.37 15.21 -3.01
C ASN A 201 -18.85 16.34 -3.93
N SER A 202 -17.95 17.06 -4.60
CA SER A 202 -18.31 18.10 -5.58
C SER A 202 -18.34 17.50 -6.98
N PHE A 203 -19.47 17.61 -7.67
CA PHE A 203 -19.62 17.09 -9.03
C PHE A 203 -18.69 17.81 -10.01
N LEU A 204 -18.58 19.14 -9.90
CA LEU A 204 -17.74 19.97 -10.74
C LEU A 204 -16.27 19.64 -10.54
N PHE A 205 -15.80 19.59 -9.28
CA PHE A 205 -14.41 19.26 -9.00
C PHE A 205 -14.07 17.82 -9.42
N HIS A 206 -14.99 16.88 -9.18
CA HIS A 206 -14.86 15.50 -9.65
C HIS A 206 -14.71 15.45 -11.18
N SER A 207 -15.64 16.07 -11.91
CA SER A 207 -15.68 16.06 -13.37
C SER A 207 -14.44 16.69 -14.00
N LEU A 208 -14.00 17.85 -13.49
CA LEU A 208 -12.76 18.49 -13.94
C LEU A 208 -11.54 17.60 -13.67
N SER A 209 -11.47 16.98 -12.48
CA SER A 209 -10.38 16.08 -12.14
C SER A 209 -10.37 14.83 -13.01
N ALA A 210 -11.54 14.29 -13.35
CA ALA A 210 -11.70 13.11 -14.18
C ALA A 210 -11.25 13.39 -15.62
N ILE A 211 -11.66 14.52 -16.20
CA ILE A 211 -11.23 14.96 -17.53
C ILE A 211 -9.70 15.08 -17.60
N HIS A 212 -9.09 15.75 -16.61
CA HIS A 212 -7.63 15.90 -16.57
C HIS A 212 -6.90 14.56 -16.44
N GLN A 213 -7.38 13.66 -15.58
CA GLN A 213 -6.81 12.32 -15.42
C GLN A 213 -6.95 11.47 -16.69
N GLU A 214 -8.08 11.57 -17.40
CA GLU A 214 -8.34 10.78 -18.61
C GLU A 214 -7.33 11.08 -19.72
N SER A 215 -6.96 12.36 -19.90
CA SER A 215 -5.91 12.74 -20.86
C SER A 215 -4.54 12.16 -20.48
N GLY A 216 -4.19 12.18 -19.20
CA GLY A 216 -2.93 11.61 -18.69
C GLY A 216 -2.90 10.08 -18.81
N LYS A 217 -3.99 9.40 -18.46
CA LYS A 217 -4.15 7.95 -18.60
C LYS A 217 -3.96 7.49 -20.04
N LYS A 218 -4.62 8.14 -21.00
CA LYS A 218 -4.48 7.80 -22.43
C LYS A 218 -3.04 7.90 -22.90
N ARG A 219 -2.33 8.95 -22.49
CA ARG A 219 -0.90 9.11 -22.79
C ARG A 219 -0.07 8.00 -22.14
N PHE A 220 -0.28 7.72 -20.86
CA PHE A 220 0.45 6.67 -20.15
C PHE A 220 0.21 5.27 -20.73
N TYR A 221 -1.04 4.91 -20.99
CA TYR A 221 -1.40 3.62 -21.59
C TYR A 221 -0.95 3.47 -23.04
N SER A 222 -0.73 4.58 -23.77
CA SER A 222 -0.10 4.51 -25.09
C SER A 222 1.39 4.21 -25.04
N MET A 223 2.04 4.41 -23.89
CA MET A 223 3.47 4.15 -23.72
C MET A 223 3.74 2.74 -23.19
N ILE A 224 2.86 2.17 -22.37
CA ILE A 224 3.09 0.87 -21.73
C ILE A 224 2.58 -0.28 -22.60
N HIS A 225 3.45 -1.27 -22.77
CA HIS A 225 3.10 -2.58 -23.30
C HIS A 225 3.24 -3.61 -22.17
N PHE A 226 2.22 -4.41 -21.89
CA PHE A 226 2.34 -5.52 -20.94
C PHE A 226 2.48 -6.84 -21.71
N PRO A 227 3.36 -7.77 -21.29
CA PRO A 227 3.44 -9.11 -21.89
C PRO A 227 2.13 -9.90 -21.67
N GLY A 228 1.63 -10.61 -22.68
CA GLY A 228 0.49 -11.55 -22.56
C GLY A 228 -0.92 -11.00 -22.90
N THR A 229 -1.03 -9.79 -23.43
CA THR A 229 -2.33 -9.11 -23.66
C THR A 229 -3.00 -9.36 -25.00
N GLU A 230 -2.45 -10.22 -25.85
CA GLU A 230 -2.99 -10.48 -27.20
C GLU A 230 -4.07 -11.58 -27.21
N THR A 231 -4.21 -12.36 -26.14
CA THR A 231 -5.16 -13.48 -26.08
C THR A 231 -6.24 -13.24 -25.03
N GLY A 232 -7.32 -12.54 -25.39
CA GLY A 232 -8.55 -12.50 -24.56
C GLY A 232 -9.23 -11.15 -24.35
N GLY A 233 -9.34 -10.30 -25.37
CA GLY A 233 -10.49 -9.40 -25.53
C GLY A 233 -10.66 -8.19 -24.60
N LYS A 234 -9.78 -7.93 -23.62
CA LYS A 234 -9.71 -6.63 -22.92
C LYS A 234 -8.31 -6.06 -22.95
N ARG A 235 -8.15 -4.87 -23.55
CA ARG A 235 -6.94 -4.06 -23.40
C ARG A 235 -6.80 -3.68 -21.92
N ILE A 236 -5.62 -3.85 -21.35
CA ILE A 236 -5.31 -3.57 -19.93
C ILE A 236 -5.75 -2.18 -19.47
N SER A 237 -5.92 -1.23 -20.40
CA SER A 237 -6.49 0.11 -20.18
C SER A 237 -7.84 0.13 -19.43
N GLU A 238 -8.48 -1.02 -19.21
CA GLU A 238 -9.75 -1.16 -18.50
C GLU A 238 -9.67 -1.97 -17.18
N THR A 239 -8.48 -2.39 -16.75
CA THR A 239 -8.30 -3.13 -15.48
C THR A 239 -8.00 -2.18 -14.32
N MET A 240 -8.52 -2.49 -13.13
CA MET A 240 -8.34 -1.62 -11.97
C MET A 240 -6.89 -1.61 -11.45
N SER A 241 -6.13 -2.67 -11.70
CA SER A 241 -4.69 -2.73 -11.46
C SER A 241 -3.92 -1.73 -12.34
N ALA A 242 -4.31 -1.55 -13.61
CA ALA A 242 -3.68 -0.57 -14.49
C ALA A 242 -3.91 0.88 -14.05
N ASP A 243 -5.12 1.19 -13.57
CA ASP A 243 -5.45 2.50 -13.01
C ASP A 243 -4.65 2.82 -11.76
N LEU A 244 -4.45 1.83 -10.89
CA LEU A 244 -3.60 1.96 -9.71
C LEU A 244 -2.14 2.12 -10.11
N TYR A 245 -1.66 1.32 -11.07
CA TYR A 245 -0.31 1.40 -11.62
C TYR A 245 -0.03 2.80 -12.19
N TYR A 246 -0.93 3.36 -13.00
CA TYR A 246 -0.85 4.73 -13.48
C TYR A 246 -0.70 5.74 -12.33
N SER A 247 -1.56 5.64 -11.31
CA SER A 247 -1.53 6.59 -10.20
C SER A 247 -0.22 6.57 -9.42
N LEU A 248 0.47 5.43 -9.39
CA LEU A 248 1.70 5.22 -8.63
C LEU A 248 2.96 5.54 -9.45
N PHE A 249 2.92 5.35 -10.77
CA PHE A 249 4.08 5.45 -11.67
C PHE A 249 4.05 6.72 -12.53
N THR A 250 3.02 7.56 -12.41
CA THR A 250 2.90 8.79 -13.23
C THR A 250 4.05 9.78 -13.09
N HIS A 251 4.84 9.69 -12.02
CA HIS A 251 6.02 10.54 -11.76
C HIS A 251 7.34 9.89 -12.15
N PHE A 252 7.31 8.70 -12.74
CA PHE A 252 8.51 8.02 -13.20
C PHE A 252 8.92 8.58 -14.57
N ASP A 253 10.10 9.21 -14.62
CA ASP A 253 10.52 10.00 -15.79
C ASP A 253 11.30 9.19 -16.85
N ASP A 254 11.48 7.88 -16.65
CA ASP A 254 12.16 7.01 -17.62
C ASP A 254 11.18 6.40 -18.62
N ASN A 255 10.89 7.16 -19.66
CA ASN A 255 9.96 6.74 -20.71
C ASN A 255 10.46 5.51 -21.49
N VAL A 256 11.77 5.25 -21.52
CA VAL A 256 12.34 4.09 -22.22
C VAL A 256 12.04 2.82 -21.44
N LEU A 257 12.29 2.84 -20.13
CA LEU A 257 11.95 1.72 -19.26
C LEU A 257 10.44 1.49 -19.17
N LEU A 258 9.63 2.55 -19.04
CA LEU A 258 8.17 2.43 -19.03
C LEU A 258 7.61 1.76 -20.29
N ALA A 259 8.20 2.08 -21.44
CA ALA A 259 7.78 1.53 -22.73
C ALA A 259 8.25 0.09 -22.97
N ASN A 260 9.23 -0.39 -22.20
CA ASN A 260 9.73 -1.75 -22.34
C ASN A 260 8.75 -2.76 -21.69
N PRO A 261 8.17 -3.72 -22.44
CA PRO A 261 7.24 -4.67 -21.86
C PRO A 261 7.84 -5.54 -20.75
N ARG A 262 9.14 -5.84 -20.85
CA ARG A 262 9.86 -6.64 -19.85
C ARG A 262 10.10 -5.86 -18.55
N PHE A 263 9.98 -4.54 -18.56
CA PHE A 263 10.04 -3.75 -17.33
C PHE A 263 8.91 -4.13 -16.35
N HIS A 264 7.77 -4.62 -16.85
CA HIS A 264 6.64 -5.00 -15.99
C HIS A 264 6.71 -6.45 -15.49
N GLY A 265 7.73 -7.21 -15.92
CA GLY A 265 8.03 -8.60 -15.52
C GLY A 265 9.08 -8.71 -14.42
N VAL A 266 9.04 -7.82 -13.41
CA VAL A 266 10.10 -7.68 -12.38
C VAL A 266 10.49 -8.99 -11.67
N GLY A 267 9.56 -9.94 -11.55
CA GLY A 267 9.80 -11.24 -10.94
C GLY A 267 10.92 -12.04 -11.62
N ASP A 268 11.23 -11.79 -12.90
CA ASP A 268 12.25 -12.53 -13.63
C ASP A 268 13.54 -11.72 -13.88
N TRP A 269 13.59 -10.44 -13.51
CA TRP A 269 14.70 -9.55 -13.85
C TRP A 269 16.08 -10.02 -13.38
N LEU A 270 16.17 -10.61 -12.17
CA LEU A 270 17.45 -11.14 -11.66
C LEU A 270 18.00 -12.29 -12.51
N TYR A 271 17.13 -12.98 -13.24
CA TYR A 271 17.47 -14.16 -14.02
C TYR A 271 17.61 -13.85 -15.51
N GLU A 272 17.40 -12.59 -15.90
CA GLU A 272 17.50 -12.10 -17.27
C GLU A 272 18.74 -11.23 -17.42
N PRO A 273 19.71 -11.59 -18.27
CA PRO A 273 20.97 -10.83 -18.41
C PRO A 273 20.74 -9.33 -18.69
N ASP A 274 19.74 -8.98 -19.50
CA ASP A 274 19.43 -7.59 -19.88
C ASP A 274 18.92 -6.73 -18.71
N PHE A 275 18.31 -7.35 -17.70
CA PHE A 275 17.71 -6.67 -16.55
C PHE A 275 18.45 -6.92 -15.25
N HIS A 276 19.42 -7.84 -15.24
CA HIS A 276 20.13 -8.25 -14.04
C HIS A 276 20.82 -7.07 -13.35
N GLU A 277 21.56 -6.22 -14.09
CA GLU A 277 22.20 -5.03 -13.51
C GLU A 277 21.18 -4.05 -12.90
N LEU A 278 20.04 -3.87 -13.57
CA LEU A 278 18.96 -3.02 -13.08
C LEU A 278 18.31 -3.61 -11.82
N ALA A 279 18.15 -4.93 -11.76
CA ALA A 279 17.64 -5.64 -10.61
C ALA A 279 18.58 -5.50 -9.40
N ILE A 280 19.89 -5.68 -9.62
CA ILE A 280 20.91 -5.48 -8.60
C ILE A 280 20.91 -4.02 -8.11
N LYS A 281 20.71 -3.04 -8.99
CA LYS A 281 20.52 -1.63 -8.57
C LYS A 281 19.31 -1.48 -7.65
N GLY A 282 18.15 -2.03 -8.02
CA GLY A 282 16.93 -1.97 -7.21
C GLY A 282 17.10 -2.62 -5.84
N ILE A 283 17.74 -3.80 -5.77
CA ILE A 283 18.07 -4.48 -4.51
C ILE A 283 18.99 -3.62 -3.64
N ARG A 284 20.04 -3.02 -4.21
CA ARG A 284 20.96 -2.14 -3.45
C ARG A 284 20.26 -0.94 -2.86
N LEU A 285 19.39 -0.26 -3.64
CA LEU A 285 18.55 0.83 -3.14
C LEU A 285 17.66 0.35 -1.99
N GLY A 286 17.04 -0.82 -2.15
CA GLY A 286 16.22 -1.45 -1.13
C GLY A 286 17.00 -1.69 0.16
N GLN A 287 18.17 -2.32 0.06
CA GLN A 287 19.07 -2.59 1.18
C GLN A 287 19.50 -1.30 1.89
N ASP A 288 19.87 -0.25 1.16
CA ASP A 288 20.21 1.06 1.73
C ASP A 288 19.05 1.66 2.54
N ASN A 289 17.82 1.50 2.07
CA ASN A 289 16.64 1.96 2.81
C ASN A 289 16.31 1.07 4.01
N ILE A 290 16.54 -0.25 3.94
CA ILE A 290 16.46 -1.13 5.12
C ILE A 290 17.52 -0.75 6.17
N LEU A 291 18.72 -0.31 5.79
CA LEU A 291 19.71 0.19 6.75
C LEU A 291 19.22 1.46 7.48
N LYS A 292 18.50 2.35 6.78
CA LYS A 292 17.88 3.52 7.43
C LYS A 292 16.75 3.11 8.39
N ILE A 293 16.01 2.05 8.07
CA ILE A 293 15.04 1.44 9.00
C ILE A 293 15.75 0.87 10.21
N LYS A 294 16.83 0.10 10.02
CA LYS A 294 17.64 -0.46 11.11
C LYS A 294 18.14 0.63 12.06
N GLN A 295 18.65 1.74 11.52
CA GLN A 295 19.06 2.90 12.33
C GLN A 295 17.91 3.51 13.15
N LEU A 296 16.70 3.61 12.58
CA LEU A 296 15.53 4.04 13.34
C LEU A 296 15.17 3.03 14.42
N CYS A 297 15.13 1.75 14.08
CA CYS A 297 14.81 0.69 15.02
C CYS A 297 15.80 0.68 16.20
N ASP A 298 17.11 0.80 15.94
CA ASP A 298 18.14 0.85 16.98
C ASP A 298 17.96 2.06 17.91
N ARG A 299 17.70 3.24 17.34
CA ARG A 299 17.46 4.49 18.10
C ARG A 299 16.27 4.37 19.04
N TYR A 300 15.22 3.67 18.60
CA TYR A 300 13.97 3.51 19.35
C TYR A 300 13.88 2.18 20.11
N HIS A 301 14.95 1.38 20.12
CA HIS A 301 15.02 0.05 20.73
C HIS A 301 13.93 -0.93 20.22
N ILE A 302 13.65 -0.88 18.92
CA ILE A 302 12.67 -1.71 18.22
C ILE A 302 13.39 -2.89 17.57
N GLN A 303 12.85 -4.10 17.67
CA GLN A 303 13.41 -5.24 16.93
C GLN A 303 13.01 -5.18 15.46
N LEU A 304 13.95 -5.47 14.56
CA LEU A 304 13.70 -5.52 13.12
C LEU A 304 13.82 -6.97 12.60
N THR A 305 12.75 -7.43 11.96
CA THR A 305 12.74 -8.66 11.18
C THR A 305 12.38 -8.35 9.74
N ILE A 306 13.10 -8.93 8.79
CA ILE A 306 12.74 -8.90 7.37
C ILE A 306 12.49 -10.32 6.87
N SER A 307 11.57 -10.46 5.93
CA SER A 307 11.29 -11.71 5.26
C SER A 307 11.19 -11.54 3.75
N ILE A 308 11.36 -12.64 3.03
CA ILE A 308 11.10 -12.72 1.60
C ILE A 308 10.12 -13.84 1.32
N HIS A 309 9.33 -13.72 0.25
CA HIS A 309 8.43 -14.74 -0.25
C HIS A 309 8.54 -14.89 -1.78
N PRO A 310 8.21 -16.06 -2.35
CA PRO A 310 8.34 -16.29 -3.78
C PRO A 310 7.09 -15.79 -4.52
N TRP A 311 7.23 -15.46 -5.80
CA TRP A 311 6.12 -15.43 -6.74
C TRP A 311 6.00 -16.77 -7.46
N GLN A 312 4.95 -16.91 -8.29
CA GLN A 312 4.73 -18.12 -9.06
C GLN A 312 5.93 -18.50 -9.95
N SER A 313 6.62 -17.52 -10.54
CA SER A 313 7.80 -17.79 -11.38
C SER A 313 8.97 -18.38 -10.59
N GLN A 314 9.22 -17.94 -9.35
CA GLN A 314 10.21 -18.59 -8.47
C GLN A 314 9.78 -20.00 -8.06
N ILE A 315 8.48 -20.22 -7.79
CA ILE A 315 7.98 -21.57 -7.46
C ILE A 315 8.21 -22.54 -8.61
N ARG A 316 7.94 -22.11 -9.84
CA ARG A 316 8.17 -22.92 -11.05
C ARG A 316 9.63 -23.30 -11.25
N LYS A 317 10.57 -22.45 -10.81
CA LYS A 317 12.03 -22.73 -10.87
C LYS A 317 12.48 -23.80 -9.88
N ARG A 318 11.66 -24.12 -8.86
CA ARG A 318 11.94 -25.14 -7.83
C ARG A 318 13.24 -24.90 -7.03
N GLN A 319 13.66 -23.64 -6.91
CA GLN A 319 14.85 -23.25 -6.14
C GLN A 319 14.42 -22.49 -4.88
N ALA A 320 14.36 -23.18 -3.74
CA ALA A 320 14.01 -22.56 -2.46
C ALA A 320 15.09 -21.59 -1.92
N PHE A 321 16.29 -21.69 -2.50
CA PHE A 321 17.42 -20.81 -2.26
C PHE A 321 18.03 -20.41 -3.61
N ASP A 322 17.65 -19.23 -4.09
CA ASP A 322 18.15 -18.61 -5.32
C ASP A 322 19.00 -17.37 -5.00
N GLU A 323 19.47 -16.68 -6.04
CA GLU A 323 20.28 -15.46 -5.91
C GLU A 323 19.55 -14.37 -5.11
N TYR A 324 18.25 -14.16 -5.36
CA TYR A 324 17.44 -13.19 -4.61
C TYR A 324 17.46 -13.49 -3.11
N SER A 325 17.25 -14.76 -2.75
CA SER A 325 17.26 -15.20 -1.36
C SER A 325 18.64 -15.06 -0.71
N ALA A 326 19.71 -15.34 -1.46
CA ALA A 326 21.08 -15.21 -0.98
C ALA A 326 21.43 -13.76 -0.70
N LEU A 327 21.11 -12.84 -1.62
CA LEU A 327 21.37 -11.40 -1.47
C LEU A 327 20.73 -10.82 -0.21
N TRP A 328 19.47 -11.17 0.08
CA TRP A 328 18.79 -10.71 1.29
C TRP A 328 19.27 -11.40 2.56
N LYS A 329 19.54 -12.72 2.51
CA LYS A 329 20.07 -13.48 3.65
C LYS A 329 21.44 -12.95 4.08
N ASP A 330 22.36 -12.76 3.13
CA ASP A 330 23.71 -12.29 3.40
C ASP A 330 23.72 -10.82 3.85
N PHE A 331 22.84 -10.00 3.28
CA PHE A 331 22.62 -8.63 3.76
C PHE A 331 22.12 -8.62 5.22
N ALA A 332 21.10 -9.41 5.54
CA ALA A 332 20.55 -9.46 6.89
C ALA A 332 21.58 -9.96 7.91
N PHE A 333 22.32 -11.01 7.55
CA PHE A 333 23.38 -11.57 8.39
C PHE A 333 24.47 -10.52 8.70
N ARG A 334 25.00 -9.84 7.67
CA ARG A 334 26.05 -8.82 7.83
C ARG A 334 25.62 -7.61 8.67
N ASN A 335 24.32 -7.33 8.72
CA ASN A 335 23.77 -6.17 9.43
C ASN A 335 23.03 -6.53 10.72
N HIS A 336 23.15 -7.77 11.18
CA HIS A 336 22.50 -8.28 12.40
C HIS A 336 20.98 -8.03 12.41
N ILE A 337 20.33 -8.32 11.28
CA ILE A 337 18.87 -8.24 11.10
C ILE A 337 18.31 -9.66 11.11
N ARG A 338 17.20 -9.90 11.83
CA ARG A 338 16.54 -11.20 11.81
C ARG A 338 15.95 -11.44 10.41
N PHE A 339 16.26 -12.58 9.81
CA PHE A 339 15.83 -12.94 8.46
C PHE A 339 14.94 -14.18 8.46
N VAL A 340 13.84 -14.11 7.71
CA VAL A 340 12.90 -15.23 7.53
C VAL A 340 12.72 -15.51 6.03
N ASN A 341 13.11 -16.70 5.59
CA ASN A 341 12.86 -17.14 4.22
C ASN A 341 11.54 -17.92 4.13
N ILE A 342 10.54 -17.39 3.44
CA ILE A 342 9.23 -18.04 3.24
C ILE A 342 9.23 -18.96 2.00
N TYR A 343 10.27 -18.91 1.14
CA TYR A 343 10.37 -19.73 -0.07
C TYR A 343 10.12 -21.22 0.19
N PRO A 344 10.73 -21.86 1.22
CA PRO A 344 10.55 -23.29 1.45
C PRO A 344 9.10 -23.71 1.76
N LEU A 345 8.20 -22.79 2.15
CA LEU A 345 6.78 -23.11 2.33
C LEU A 345 6.10 -23.47 1.01
N PHE A 346 6.53 -22.84 -0.09
CA PHE A 346 5.93 -22.98 -1.42
C PHE A 346 6.83 -23.70 -2.41
N ILE A 347 8.12 -23.83 -2.13
CA ILE A 347 9.08 -24.52 -2.97
C ILE A 347 9.54 -25.78 -2.24
N ASN A 348 8.79 -26.85 -2.46
CA ASN A 348 8.96 -28.15 -1.81
C ASN A 348 8.91 -29.29 -2.85
N GLU A 349 8.78 -30.54 -2.40
CA GLU A 349 8.76 -31.72 -3.27
C GLU A 349 7.49 -31.84 -4.14
N GLU A 350 6.42 -31.11 -3.80
CA GLU A 350 5.17 -31.10 -4.58
C GLU A 350 5.37 -30.48 -5.97
N ASN A 351 4.41 -30.73 -6.87
CA ASN A 351 4.40 -30.09 -8.18
C ASN A 351 4.13 -28.58 -8.03
N PRO A 352 4.95 -27.68 -8.61
CA PRO A 352 4.77 -26.24 -8.59
C PRO A 352 3.36 -25.78 -8.94
N GLU A 353 2.73 -26.37 -9.96
CA GLU A 353 1.38 -25.96 -10.38
C GLU A 353 0.32 -26.38 -9.35
N ILE A 354 0.52 -27.48 -8.61
CA ILE A 354 -0.37 -27.86 -7.51
C ILE A 354 -0.24 -26.83 -6.38
N VAL A 355 0.98 -26.46 -6.00
CA VAL A 355 1.23 -25.44 -4.97
C VAL A 355 0.63 -24.09 -5.38
N ILE A 356 0.89 -23.64 -6.61
CA ILE A 356 0.41 -22.37 -7.14
C ILE A 356 -1.12 -22.34 -7.14
N ASN A 357 -1.77 -23.36 -7.70
CA ASN A 357 -3.24 -23.42 -7.75
C ASN A 357 -3.88 -23.48 -6.36
N LYS A 358 -3.19 -24.05 -5.37
CA LYS A 358 -3.70 -24.15 -3.99
C LYS A 358 -3.55 -22.86 -3.22
N TYR A 359 -2.44 -22.14 -3.35
CA TYR A 359 -2.06 -21.06 -2.44
C TYR A 359 -2.02 -19.66 -3.05
N TYR A 360 -2.11 -19.52 -4.37
CA TYR A 360 -2.09 -18.24 -5.06
C TYR A 360 -3.42 -17.94 -5.73
N ILE A 361 -3.66 -16.66 -5.99
CA ILE A 361 -4.75 -16.22 -6.85
C ILE A 361 -4.45 -16.67 -8.27
N ARG A 362 -5.48 -17.14 -8.98
CA ARG A 362 -5.33 -17.61 -10.36
C ARG A 362 -4.79 -16.48 -11.24
N ASP A 363 -3.74 -16.78 -12.01
CA ASP A 363 -3.08 -15.86 -12.94
C ASP A 363 -2.49 -14.59 -12.26
N ASP A 364 -2.26 -14.62 -10.95
CA ASP A 364 -1.77 -13.48 -10.16
C ASP A 364 -0.76 -13.92 -9.07
N ASN A 365 0.25 -13.10 -8.76
CA ASN A 365 1.34 -13.45 -7.85
C ASN A 365 0.99 -13.33 -6.35
N HIS A 366 -0.20 -12.89 -5.99
CA HIS A 366 -0.64 -12.76 -4.59
C HIS A 366 -1.18 -14.06 -4.02
N PHE A 367 -1.05 -14.20 -2.70
CA PHE A 367 -1.63 -15.32 -1.97
C PHE A 367 -3.17 -15.26 -2.00
N ASN A 368 -3.80 -16.41 -2.16
CA ASN A 368 -5.21 -16.56 -1.81
C ASN A 368 -5.36 -16.78 -0.29
N GLU A 369 -6.59 -17.01 0.19
CA GLU A 369 -6.84 -17.24 1.62
C GLU A 369 -6.03 -18.40 2.22
N PHE A 370 -5.85 -19.50 1.47
CA PHE A 370 -5.04 -20.64 1.93
C PHE A 370 -3.56 -20.30 2.02
N GLY A 371 -3.05 -19.49 1.07
CA GLY A 371 -1.65 -19.02 1.10
C GLY A 371 -1.40 -18.14 2.31
N HIS A 372 -2.32 -17.21 2.58
CA HIS A 372 -2.28 -16.38 3.79
C HIS A 372 -2.36 -17.20 5.08
N GLU A 373 -3.21 -18.22 5.14
CA GLU A 373 -3.31 -19.11 6.30
C GLU A 373 -2.01 -19.90 6.53
N LEU A 374 -1.39 -20.42 5.47
CA LEU A 374 -0.11 -21.13 5.54
C LEU A 374 0.99 -20.22 6.08
N VAL A 375 1.10 -19.00 5.55
CA VAL A 375 2.08 -18.00 6.01
C VAL A 375 1.82 -17.60 7.46
N ALA A 376 0.57 -17.37 7.85
CA ALA A 376 0.23 -17.01 9.23
C ALA A 376 0.63 -18.08 10.24
N ARG A 377 0.38 -19.36 9.92
CA ARG A 377 0.77 -20.50 10.77
C ARG A 377 2.29 -20.60 10.93
N PHE A 378 3.03 -20.39 9.85
CA PHE A 378 4.49 -20.39 9.89
C PHE A 378 5.06 -19.22 10.69
N LEU A 379 4.49 -18.02 10.51
CA LEU A 379 4.98 -16.81 11.15
C LEU A 379 4.57 -16.67 12.62
N GLU A 380 3.45 -17.25 13.06
CA GLU A 380 2.94 -17.11 14.44
C GLU A 380 4.01 -17.33 15.52
N PRO A 381 4.74 -18.47 15.58
CA PRO A 381 5.74 -18.68 16.63
C PRO A 381 6.93 -17.72 16.52
N LEU A 382 7.23 -17.20 15.31
CA LEU A 382 8.33 -16.26 15.08
C LEU A 382 7.96 -14.84 15.49
N VAL A 383 6.75 -14.42 15.17
CA VAL A 383 6.20 -13.08 15.42
C VAL A 383 5.92 -12.88 16.92
N PHE A 384 5.47 -13.92 17.61
CA PHE A 384 5.17 -13.85 19.05
C PHE A 384 6.30 -14.37 19.94
N ALA A 385 7.49 -14.63 19.40
CA ALA A 385 8.61 -15.21 20.14
C ALA A 385 9.00 -14.43 21.41
N ASN A 386 8.86 -13.10 21.40
CA ASN A 386 9.18 -12.24 22.54
C ASN A 386 7.95 -11.81 23.36
N CYS A 387 6.77 -12.33 23.04
CA CYS A 387 5.53 -11.91 23.65
C CYS A 387 5.17 -12.81 24.84
N ARG A 388 4.49 -12.25 25.85
CA ARG A 388 4.04 -13.02 27.01
C ARG A 388 2.76 -13.76 26.68
N LYS A 389 2.83 -15.09 26.58
CA LYS A 389 1.65 -15.93 26.37
C LYS A 389 0.77 -15.92 27.63
N HIS A 390 -0.54 -15.75 27.46
CA HIS A 390 -1.50 -16.02 28.52
C HIS A 390 -1.62 -17.53 28.68
N GLU A 391 -1.45 -18.02 29.91
CA GLU A 391 -1.70 -19.40 30.29
C GLU A 391 -3.19 -19.76 30.20
#